data_AF-Q7VB12-F1
#
_entry.id   AF-Q7VB12-F1
#
_cell.length_a   1.000
_cell.length_b   1.000
_cell.length_c   1.000
_cell.angle_alpha   90.00
_cell.angle_beta   90.00
_cell.angle_gamma   90.00
#
_symmetry.space_group_name_H-M   'P 1'
#
loop_
_entity.id
_entity.type
_entity.pdbx_description
1 polymer ?
#
loop_
_entity_poly.entity_id
_entity_poly.type
_entity_poly.pdbx_seq_one_letter_code
_entity_poly.pdbx_strand_id
1 'polypeptide(L)'
;MKKLFKQKSFYFSSAVLIFSCLGLFLNPIEAKADAFTVCGTTWDDPEDKFCSKTPDKYEIKISEMGLCTAEPFTIDNPSDSLEDQIFSAYSLANCHITMKPSSPVTVDLSSGFVNLGNQGGTKPANDTYTHAYIKLNNTFGLRGSHTIDSQTFYSNTDGSAVKDQAGGAKNFTDTLTSFDSESCSRSAAGDVGTGNMRAMLLSSDSTRATCSGNSSNATQILVSFDPSSDIVITDSIAGLEAKFKVINAGLSVDGEEDSDGNTCSVKICTFSSGPFRPSFTTY
;
A
#
# COMPACT_ATOMS: atom_id res chain seq x y z
N MET A 1 2.19 -12.63 -8.99
CA MET A 1 1.83 -11.84 -10.20
C MET A 1 1.38 -10.48 -9.67
N LYS A 2 1.96 -9.33 -10.05
CA LYS A 2 1.81 -8.09 -9.24
C LYS A 2 0.49 -7.34 -9.52
N LYS A 3 -0.60 -7.72 -8.83
CA LYS A 3 -1.87 -6.97 -8.73
C LYS A 3 -1.88 -6.18 -7.40
N LEU A 4 -1.31 -4.97 -7.37
CA LEU A 4 -1.21 -4.19 -6.11
C LEU A 4 -2.39 -3.24 -5.86
N PHE A 5 -3.21 -2.92 -6.88
CA PHE A 5 -4.24 -1.86 -6.77
C PHE A 5 -5.52 -2.07 -7.59
N LYS A 6 -5.79 -3.27 -8.16
CA LYS A 6 -6.99 -3.43 -9.00
C LYS A 6 -8.23 -3.66 -8.13
N GLN A 7 -8.89 -2.59 -7.71
CA GLN A 7 -10.27 -2.65 -7.22
C GLN A 7 -11.20 -2.50 -8.44
N LYS A 8 -12.05 -3.50 -8.70
CA LYS A 8 -13.05 -3.42 -9.77
C LYS A 8 -14.16 -2.49 -9.32
N SER A 9 -14.20 -1.28 -9.88
CA SER A 9 -15.38 -0.42 -9.86
C SER A 9 -16.54 -1.18 -10.55
N PHE A 10 -17.52 -1.63 -9.76
CA PHE A 10 -18.73 -2.28 -10.28
C PHE A 10 -19.60 -1.22 -10.96
N TYR A 11 -19.52 -1.14 -12.29
CA TYR A 11 -20.45 -0.36 -13.10
C TYR A 11 -21.84 -1.01 -13.06
N PHE A 12 -22.78 -0.42 -12.32
CA PHE A 12 -24.20 -0.74 -12.45
C PHE A 12 -24.82 0.13 -13.56
N SER A 13 -24.91 -0.43 -14.76
CA SER A 13 -25.61 0.21 -15.88
C SER A 13 -27.12 0.17 -15.68
N SER A 14 -27.78 1.26 -16.06
CA SER A 14 -29.19 1.58 -15.80
C SER A 14 -30.19 0.67 -16.51
N ALA A 15 -31.24 0.21 -15.80
CA ALA A 15 -32.62 0.07 -16.33
C ALA A 15 -33.67 -0.23 -15.22
N VAL A 16 -34.45 0.81 -14.89
CA VAL A 16 -35.92 0.85 -14.64
C VAL A 16 -36.62 -0.33 -13.93
N LEU A 17 -37.21 -0.09 -12.73
CA LEU A 17 -38.67 -0.22 -12.49
C LEU A 17 -39.09 0.25 -11.08
N ILE A 18 -40.25 0.89 -11.08
CA ILE A 18 -41.00 1.53 -9.99
C ILE A 18 -41.37 0.52 -8.89
N PHE A 19 -41.13 0.83 -7.62
CA PHE A 19 -41.93 0.30 -6.52
C PHE A 19 -42.01 1.29 -5.35
N SER A 20 -43.21 1.80 -5.12
CA SER A 20 -43.60 2.54 -3.92
C SER A 20 -43.57 1.61 -2.72
N CYS A 21 -42.74 1.88 -1.72
CA CYS A 21 -43.08 1.56 -0.34
C CYS A 21 -42.29 2.45 0.61
N LEU A 22 -43.02 3.29 1.34
CA LEU A 22 -42.57 3.97 2.54
C LEU A 22 -42.17 2.89 3.56
N GLY A 23 -40.88 2.72 3.79
CA GLY A 23 -40.31 1.76 4.71
C GLY A 23 -38.99 2.29 5.22
N LEU A 24 -39.03 2.88 6.41
CA LEU A 24 -37.86 3.17 7.24
C LEU A 24 -37.04 1.89 7.40
N PHE A 25 -35.98 1.77 6.61
CA PHE A 25 -34.80 1.02 7.00
C PHE A 25 -33.67 2.03 7.00
N LEU A 26 -33.12 2.25 8.19
CA LEU A 26 -31.76 2.71 8.34
C LEU A 26 -30.93 1.82 7.43
N ASN A 27 -30.47 2.34 6.30
CA ASN A 27 -29.32 1.73 5.65
C ASN A 27 -28.24 1.73 6.74
N PRO A 28 -27.67 0.57 7.12
CA PRO A 28 -26.36 0.65 7.73
C PRO A 28 -25.54 1.46 6.73
N ILE A 29 -24.97 2.57 7.19
CA ILE A 29 -23.85 3.18 6.49
C ILE A 29 -22.94 2.00 6.21
N GLU A 30 -22.79 1.63 4.94
CA GLU A 30 -21.82 0.62 4.55
C GLU A 30 -20.52 1.08 5.17
N ALA A 31 -20.10 0.38 6.22
CA ALA A 31 -18.74 0.49 6.69
C ALA A 31 -17.93 0.14 5.45
N LYS A 32 -17.31 1.14 4.82
CA LYS A 32 -16.38 0.92 3.71
C LYS A 32 -15.48 -0.23 4.15
N ALA A 33 -15.66 -1.37 3.49
CA ALA A 33 -14.98 -2.59 3.84
C ALA A 33 -13.47 -2.33 3.83
N ASP A 34 -12.73 -3.02 4.69
CA ASP A 34 -11.28 -3.03 4.69
C ASP A 34 -10.77 -3.09 3.24
N ALA A 35 -10.00 -2.08 2.80
CA ALA A 35 -9.63 -1.87 1.39
C ALA A 35 -8.84 -3.01 0.72
N PHE A 36 -8.60 -4.13 1.43
CA PHE A 36 -7.89 -5.31 0.97
C PHE A 36 -8.63 -6.57 1.43
N THR A 37 -8.90 -7.51 0.52
CA THR A 37 -9.49 -8.81 0.85
C THR A 37 -8.53 -9.57 1.76
N VAL A 38 -8.94 -9.83 3.01
CA VAL A 38 -8.11 -10.53 3.99
C VAL A 38 -8.14 -12.03 3.73
N CYS A 39 -7.00 -12.71 3.78
CA CYS A 39 -6.94 -14.14 3.50
C CYS A 39 -7.78 -14.98 4.48
N GLY A 40 -8.76 -15.70 3.94
CA GLY A 40 -9.50 -16.76 4.64
C GLY A 40 -8.78 -18.12 4.64
N THR A 41 -9.45 -19.18 5.07
CA THR A 41 -8.93 -20.56 4.99
C THR A 41 -9.25 -21.24 3.65
N THR A 42 -10.03 -20.55 2.82
CA THR A 42 -10.46 -20.90 1.46
C THR A 42 -10.35 -19.64 0.60
N TRP A 43 -10.35 -19.79 -0.71
CA TRP A 43 -10.48 -18.63 -1.60
C TRP A 43 -11.91 -18.10 -1.56
N ASP A 44 -12.07 -16.82 -1.23
CA ASP A 44 -13.38 -16.17 -1.23
C ASP A 44 -13.91 -15.99 -2.66
N ASP A 45 -13.00 -15.70 -3.60
CA ASP A 45 -13.27 -15.66 -5.03
C ASP A 45 -12.45 -16.77 -5.73
N PRO A 46 -13.10 -17.81 -6.30
CA PRO A 46 -12.39 -18.86 -7.02
C PRO A 46 -11.81 -18.39 -8.37
N GLU A 47 -12.32 -17.27 -8.91
CA GLU A 47 -11.85 -16.65 -10.16
C GLU A 47 -10.73 -15.63 -9.91
N ASP A 48 -10.65 -15.03 -8.72
CA ASP A 48 -9.54 -14.14 -8.34
C ASP A 48 -8.92 -14.61 -7.03
N LYS A 49 -7.95 -15.52 -7.14
CA LYS A 49 -7.26 -16.11 -5.99
C LYS A 49 -6.22 -15.15 -5.43
N PHE A 50 -6.66 -14.01 -4.93
CA PHE A 50 -5.85 -12.95 -4.36
C PHE A 50 -6.34 -12.61 -2.96
N CYS A 51 -5.42 -12.49 -2.01
CA CYS A 51 -5.74 -11.96 -0.69
C CYS A 51 -4.53 -11.33 -0.02
N SER A 52 -4.77 -10.60 1.07
CA SER A 52 -3.76 -9.96 1.90
C SER A 52 -3.75 -10.52 3.32
N LYS A 53 -2.57 -10.59 3.94
CA LYS A 53 -2.45 -10.96 5.36
C LYS A 53 -1.26 -10.28 6.02
N THR A 54 -1.26 -10.26 7.35
CA THR A 54 -0.11 -9.79 8.13
C THR A 54 1.13 -10.66 7.84
N PRO A 55 2.25 -10.07 7.40
CA PRO A 55 3.52 -10.77 7.22
C PRO A 55 4.19 -11.12 8.55
N ASP A 56 5.05 -12.15 8.54
CA ASP A 56 5.94 -12.50 9.67
C ASP A 56 7.16 -11.56 9.75
N LYS A 57 7.39 -10.77 8.70
CA LYS A 57 8.43 -9.75 8.56
C LYS A 57 8.06 -8.77 7.45
N TYR A 58 8.16 -7.45 7.69
CA TYR A 58 7.93 -6.43 6.66
C TYR A 58 8.91 -5.29 6.80
N GLU A 59 10.05 -5.39 6.12
CA GLU A 59 11.09 -4.38 6.13
C GLU A 59 10.91 -3.37 5.00
N ILE A 60 10.93 -2.09 5.36
CA ILE A 60 11.06 -0.97 4.43
C ILE A 60 12.31 -0.16 4.76
N LYS A 61 12.80 0.60 3.78
CA LYS A 61 13.88 1.57 3.97
C LYS A 61 13.38 2.98 3.75
N ILE A 62 13.39 3.78 4.79
CA ILE A 62 12.88 5.16 4.79
C ILE A 62 14.04 6.14 4.61
N SER A 63 13.92 7.01 3.63
CA SER A 63 14.93 8.03 3.32
C SER A 63 14.51 9.44 3.74
N GLU A 64 13.20 9.72 3.80
CA GLU A 64 12.66 11.04 4.10
C GLU A 64 11.19 10.92 4.50
N MET A 65 10.74 11.75 5.43
CA MET A 65 9.32 11.96 5.75
C MET A 65 9.05 13.43 6.00
N GLY A 66 7.81 13.84 5.81
CA GLY A 66 7.38 15.19 6.14
C GLY A 66 5.87 15.35 6.12
N LEU A 67 5.44 16.57 6.44
CA LEU A 67 4.05 17.00 6.40
C LEU A 67 3.88 18.10 5.35
N CYS A 68 2.76 18.11 4.64
CA CYS A 68 2.45 19.11 3.62
C CYS A 68 1.11 19.79 3.90
N THR A 69 1.02 21.08 3.56
CA THR A 69 -0.22 21.86 3.65
C THR A 69 -1.11 21.68 2.42
N ALA A 70 -0.60 21.04 1.36
CA ALA A 70 -1.31 20.70 0.13
C ALA A 70 -0.76 19.40 -0.49
N GLU A 71 -1.52 18.82 -1.42
CA GLU A 71 -1.13 17.60 -2.15
C GLU A 71 0.21 17.80 -2.89
N PRO A 72 1.23 16.96 -2.62
CA PRO A 72 2.52 17.05 -3.30
C PRO A 72 2.50 16.58 -4.76
N PHE A 73 1.50 15.84 -5.23
CA PHE A 73 1.42 15.36 -6.61
C PHE A 73 0.64 16.31 -7.55
N THR A 74 1.15 16.45 -8.78
CA THR A 74 0.38 17.04 -9.89
C THR A 74 -0.53 15.98 -10.49
N ILE A 75 -1.84 16.18 -10.36
CA ILE A 75 -2.87 15.26 -10.87
C ILE A 75 -3.24 15.69 -12.31
N ASP A 76 -2.91 14.86 -13.29
CA ASP A 76 -3.17 15.17 -14.72
C ASP A 76 -4.61 14.84 -15.12
N ASN A 77 -5.19 13.81 -14.50
CA ASN A 77 -6.55 13.37 -14.74
C ASN A 77 -7.33 13.44 -13.42
N PRO A 78 -7.98 14.56 -13.12
CA PRO A 78 -8.89 14.63 -11.99
C PRO A 78 -10.11 13.74 -12.30
N SER A 79 -10.10 12.53 -11.75
CA SER A 79 -11.24 11.60 -11.76
C SER A 79 -11.96 11.65 -10.41
N ASP A 80 -13.28 11.45 -10.44
CA ASP A 80 -14.10 11.24 -9.23
C ASP A 80 -13.68 9.95 -8.50
N SER A 81 -13.14 8.98 -9.24
CA SER A 81 -12.57 7.76 -8.70
C SER A 81 -11.09 7.96 -8.41
N LEU A 82 -10.71 7.91 -7.12
CA LEU A 82 -9.33 8.10 -6.65
C LEU A 82 -8.33 7.19 -7.36
N GLU A 83 -8.72 5.94 -7.60
CA GLU A 83 -7.91 4.87 -8.20
C GLU A 83 -7.50 5.17 -9.65
N ASP A 84 -8.29 5.98 -10.36
CA ASP A 84 -8.04 6.36 -11.76
C ASP A 84 -7.13 7.59 -11.89
N GLN A 85 -6.72 8.19 -10.77
CA GLN A 85 -5.88 9.39 -10.80
C GLN A 85 -4.46 9.05 -11.28
N ILE A 86 -3.97 9.85 -12.23
CA ILE A 86 -2.62 9.73 -12.79
C ILE A 86 -1.79 10.95 -12.38
N PHE A 87 -0.55 10.70 -11.95
CA PHE A 87 0.38 11.74 -11.50
C PHE A 87 1.54 11.93 -12.49
N SER A 88 1.76 13.15 -12.97
CA SER A 88 2.88 13.48 -13.88
C SER A 88 4.16 13.86 -13.14
N ALA A 89 4.00 14.56 -12.02
CA ALA A 89 5.08 15.23 -11.32
C ALA A 89 4.76 15.34 -9.82
N TYR A 90 5.75 15.77 -9.05
CA TYR A 90 5.57 16.09 -7.63
C TYR A 90 6.37 17.34 -7.27
N SER A 91 5.93 18.02 -6.20
CA SER A 91 6.65 19.13 -5.57
C SER A 91 6.50 19.04 -4.07
N LEU A 92 7.62 19.13 -3.34
CA LEU A 92 7.62 19.19 -1.88
C LEU A 92 7.71 20.64 -1.35
N ALA A 93 7.42 21.63 -2.18
CA ALA A 93 7.53 23.04 -1.81
C ALA A 93 6.57 23.45 -0.68
N ASN A 94 5.41 22.80 -0.58
CA ASN A 94 4.42 23.01 0.48
C ASN A 94 4.64 22.07 1.68
N CYS A 95 5.80 21.40 1.75
CA CYS A 95 6.08 20.38 2.74
C CYS A 95 7.21 20.78 3.69
N HIS A 96 7.06 20.41 4.95
CA HIS A 96 8.10 20.49 5.97
C HIS A 96 8.68 19.11 6.23
N ILE A 97 10.01 18.99 6.15
CA ILE A 97 10.72 17.74 6.41
C ILE A 97 10.76 17.49 7.92
N THR A 98 10.10 16.42 8.37
CA THR A 98 10.07 15.99 9.78
C THR A 98 11.07 14.89 10.07
N MET A 99 11.61 14.25 9.04
CA MET A 99 12.64 13.23 9.17
C MET A 99 13.50 13.14 7.91
N LYS A 100 14.83 13.18 8.07
CA LYS A 100 15.78 13.00 6.97
C LYS A 100 17.10 12.44 7.51
N PRO A 101 17.21 11.10 7.67
CA PRO A 101 18.45 10.49 8.10
C PRO A 101 19.58 10.72 7.08
N SER A 102 20.83 10.66 7.53
CA SER A 102 22.01 10.74 6.64
C SER A 102 22.15 9.54 5.69
N SER A 103 21.43 8.45 5.96
CA SER A 103 21.30 7.26 5.11
C SER A 103 19.95 6.58 5.37
N PRO A 104 19.35 5.87 4.40
CA PRO A 104 18.04 5.26 4.60
C PRO A 104 18.00 4.34 5.84
N VAL A 105 17.01 4.55 6.70
CA VAL A 105 16.79 3.77 7.92
C VAL A 105 15.91 2.57 7.58
N THR A 106 16.34 1.37 8.00
CA THR A 106 15.55 0.15 7.83
C THR A 106 14.62 -0.02 9.03
N VAL A 107 13.34 -0.30 8.77
CA VAL A 107 12.36 -0.62 9.81
C VAL A 107 11.54 -1.84 9.46
N ASP A 108 11.26 -2.68 10.47
CA ASP A 108 10.38 -3.83 10.34
C ASP A 108 9.00 -3.47 10.92
N LEU A 109 7.98 -3.43 10.05
CA LEU A 109 6.62 -3.07 10.39
C LEU A 109 5.81 -4.25 10.94
N SER A 110 6.34 -5.48 10.93
CA SER A 110 5.60 -6.67 11.38
C SER A 110 5.19 -6.64 12.85
N SER A 111 5.88 -5.85 13.68
CA SER A 111 5.52 -5.59 15.08
C SER A 111 4.42 -4.53 15.27
N GLY A 112 3.93 -3.92 14.18
CA GLY A 112 2.83 -2.96 14.14
C GLY A 112 3.17 -1.53 14.54
N PHE A 113 4.14 -1.31 15.43
CA PHE A 113 4.59 0.03 15.79
C PHE A 113 6.11 0.13 15.72
N VAL A 114 6.60 1.15 15.02
CA VAL A 114 8.02 1.47 14.97
C VAL A 114 8.24 2.93 15.32
N ASN A 115 8.97 3.15 16.42
CA ASN A 115 9.47 4.47 16.76
C ASN A 115 10.75 4.74 15.97
N LEU A 116 10.68 5.69 15.04
CA LEU A 116 11.83 6.09 14.22
C LEU A 116 12.81 7.01 14.96
N GLY A 117 12.42 7.57 16.11
CA GLY A 117 13.20 8.56 16.85
C GLY A 117 13.39 9.87 16.06
N ASN A 118 14.29 10.73 16.54
CA ASN A 118 14.68 11.92 15.80
C ASN A 118 15.80 11.56 14.80
N GLN A 119 15.46 11.46 13.53
CA GLN A 119 16.42 11.23 12.44
C GLN A 119 16.67 12.52 11.65
N GLY A 120 17.14 13.57 12.31
CA GLY A 120 17.62 14.79 11.67
C GLY A 120 16.53 15.71 11.11
N GLY A 121 15.27 15.52 11.47
CA GLY A 121 14.19 16.45 11.13
C GLY A 121 13.99 17.55 12.16
N THR A 122 13.17 18.54 11.82
CA THR A 122 12.78 19.63 12.73
C THR A 122 11.28 19.64 12.94
N LYS A 123 10.82 20.19 14.07
CA LYS A 123 9.40 20.43 14.31
C LYS A 123 8.85 21.30 13.16
N PRO A 124 7.76 20.90 12.49
CA PRO A 124 7.05 21.75 11.55
C PRO A 124 6.59 23.06 12.20
N ALA A 125 6.39 24.09 11.38
CA ALA A 125 5.73 25.31 11.85
C ALA A 125 4.32 24.98 12.37
N ASN A 126 3.78 25.84 13.22
CA ASN A 126 2.38 25.69 13.64
C ASN A 126 1.48 25.95 12.43
N ASP A 127 0.77 24.91 12.02
CA ASP A 127 -0.14 24.96 10.88
C ASP A 127 -1.07 23.73 10.89
N THR A 128 -2.00 23.70 9.94
CA THR A 128 -2.80 22.55 9.60
C THR A 128 -2.20 21.87 8.37
N TYR A 129 -1.73 20.64 8.55
CA TYR A 129 -1.16 19.82 7.49
C TYR A 129 -2.20 18.81 7.02
N THR A 130 -2.61 18.96 5.77
CA THR A 130 -3.61 18.11 5.12
C THR A 130 -3.01 16.82 4.56
N HIS A 131 -1.69 16.76 4.40
CA HIS A 131 -1.00 15.58 3.87
C HIS A 131 0.25 15.25 4.68
N ALA A 132 0.62 13.98 4.69
CA ALA A 132 1.94 13.49 5.05
C ALA A 132 2.59 12.85 3.83
N TYR A 133 3.92 12.86 3.75
CA TYR A 133 4.63 12.11 2.72
C TYR A 133 5.75 11.27 3.32
N ILE A 134 6.09 10.19 2.60
CA ILE A 134 7.22 9.33 2.89
C ILE A 134 7.93 8.93 1.61
N LYS A 135 9.26 9.01 1.61
CA LYS A 135 10.12 8.53 0.53
C LYS A 135 10.83 7.26 0.96
N LEU A 136 10.55 6.18 0.26
CA LEU A 136 11.03 4.83 0.52
C LEU A 136 11.94 4.34 -0.61
N ASN A 137 12.80 3.37 -0.33
CA ASN A 137 13.31 2.51 -1.41
C ASN A 137 12.16 1.69 -2.01
N ASN A 138 12.29 1.29 -3.27
CA ASN A 138 11.30 0.43 -3.92
C ASN A 138 11.44 -1.06 -3.59
N THR A 139 12.16 -1.41 -2.52
CA THR A 139 12.38 -2.79 -2.10
C THR A 139 11.79 -3.05 -0.72
N PHE A 140 11.20 -4.24 -0.58
CA PHE A 140 10.50 -4.70 0.61
C PHE A 140 11.09 -6.02 1.06
N GLY A 141 11.56 -6.10 2.31
CA GLY A 141 12.04 -7.35 2.91
C GLY A 141 10.89 -8.09 3.56
N LEU A 142 10.53 -9.27 3.04
CA LEU A 142 9.30 -9.95 3.42
C LEU A 142 9.59 -11.36 3.93
N ARG A 143 8.69 -11.86 4.77
CA ARG A 143 8.56 -13.27 5.13
C ARG A 143 7.12 -13.56 5.48
N GLY A 144 6.61 -14.70 5.06
CA GLY A 144 5.29 -15.12 5.46
C GLY A 144 4.95 -16.55 5.08
N SER A 145 3.79 -16.96 5.55
CA SER A 145 3.19 -18.25 5.22
C SER A 145 1.68 -18.08 5.16
N HIS A 146 0.97 -18.99 4.51
CA HIS A 146 -0.49 -19.01 4.54
C HIS A 146 -1.01 -20.44 4.43
N THR A 147 -2.12 -20.71 5.12
CA THR A 147 -2.77 -22.02 5.12
C THR A 147 -4.10 -21.90 4.38
N ILE A 148 -4.24 -22.68 3.32
CA ILE A 148 -5.46 -22.78 2.53
C ILE A 148 -5.82 -24.24 2.31
N ASP A 149 -7.08 -24.59 2.49
CA ASP A 149 -7.58 -25.98 2.38
C ASP A 149 -6.69 -26.99 3.14
N SER A 150 -6.36 -26.66 4.38
CA SER A 150 -5.50 -27.45 5.27
C SER A 150 -4.06 -27.70 4.78
N GLN A 151 -3.59 -26.95 3.78
CA GLN A 151 -2.21 -27.00 3.28
C GLN A 151 -1.51 -25.68 3.59
N THR A 152 -0.33 -25.76 4.18
CA THR A 152 0.47 -24.57 4.53
C THR A 152 1.57 -24.35 3.50
N PHE A 153 1.62 -23.14 2.99
CA PHE A 153 2.64 -22.67 2.06
C PHE A 153 3.49 -21.61 2.75
N TYR A 154 4.78 -21.66 2.47
CA TYR A 154 5.80 -20.81 3.07
C TYR A 154 6.53 -20.02 1.97
N SER A 155 6.90 -18.77 2.25
CA SER A 155 7.69 -17.99 1.30
C SER A 155 9.09 -18.57 1.13
N ASN A 156 9.56 -18.68 -0.12
CA ASN A 156 10.93 -19.01 -0.47
C ASN A 156 11.75 -17.73 -0.71
N THR A 157 13.07 -17.86 -0.94
CA THR A 157 13.99 -16.71 -1.08
C THR A 157 13.72 -15.78 -2.26
N ASP A 158 12.91 -16.20 -3.22
CA ASP A 158 12.47 -15.44 -4.40
C ASP A 158 10.99 -14.99 -4.30
N GLY A 159 10.33 -15.24 -3.16
CA GLY A 159 8.91 -14.98 -2.97
C GLY A 159 7.98 -16.06 -3.50
N SER A 160 8.49 -17.10 -4.17
CA SER A 160 7.65 -18.27 -4.54
C SER A 160 7.14 -18.99 -3.29
N ALA A 161 5.98 -19.63 -3.43
CA ALA A 161 5.37 -20.39 -2.34
C ALA A 161 5.79 -21.87 -2.39
N VAL A 162 6.25 -22.40 -1.25
CA VAL A 162 6.65 -23.80 -1.10
C VAL A 162 5.77 -24.47 -0.07
N LYS A 163 5.13 -25.57 -0.46
CA LYS A 163 4.29 -26.39 0.42
C LYS A 163 5.15 -27.12 1.47
N ASP A 164 4.69 -27.12 2.72
CA ASP A 164 5.26 -27.92 3.83
C ASP A 164 6.80 -27.79 3.95
N GLN A 165 7.31 -26.57 3.73
CA GLN A 165 8.74 -26.29 3.68
C GLN A 165 9.42 -26.57 5.03
N ALA A 166 10.46 -27.41 5.00
CA ALA A 166 11.29 -27.69 6.17
C ALA A 166 11.98 -26.40 6.68
N GLY A 167 11.81 -26.12 7.97
CA GLY A 167 12.32 -24.90 8.60
C GLY A 167 11.54 -23.63 8.27
N GLY A 168 10.30 -23.77 7.78
CA GLY A 168 9.34 -22.68 7.61
C GLY A 168 9.71 -21.62 6.57
N ALA A 169 9.03 -20.48 6.66
CA ALA A 169 9.16 -19.35 5.75
C ALA A 169 10.57 -18.76 5.72
N LYS A 170 11.05 -18.46 4.52
CA LYS A 170 12.32 -17.76 4.25
C LYS A 170 12.07 -16.30 3.96
N ASN A 171 13.06 -15.48 4.30
CA ASN A 171 13.07 -14.08 3.92
C ASN A 171 13.29 -13.96 2.41
N PHE A 172 12.61 -13.02 1.78
CA PHE A 172 12.83 -12.62 0.39
C PHE A 172 12.78 -11.10 0.26
N THR A 173 13.25 -10.59 -0.88
CA THR A 173 13.14 -9.17 -1.22
C THR A 173 12.23 -9.03 -2.43
N ASP A 174 11.16 -8.27 -2.27
CA ASP A 174 10.32 -7.86 -3.40
C ASP A 174 10.72 -6.46 -3.87
N THR A 175 10.77 -6.27 -5.19
CA THR A 175 11.14 -4.99 -5.82
C THR A 175 9.95 -4.47 -6.62
N LEU A 176 9.43 -3.30 -6.26
CA LEU A 176 8.31 -2.67 -6.97
C LEU A 176 8.81 -1.80 -8.13
N THR A 177 8.56 -2.25 -9.36
CA THR A 177 8.93 -1.54 -10.60
C THR A 177 7.71 -1.11 -11.41
N SER A 178 6.52 -1.57 -11.05
CA SER A 178 5.24 -1.17 -11.63
C SER A 178 4.11 -1.48 -10.64
N PHE A 179 3.07 -0.65 -10.58
CA PHE A 179 1.84 -0.94 -9.83
C PHE A 179 0.87 -1.86 -10.59
N ASP A 180 1.18 -2.18 -11.85
CA ASP A 180 0.41 -3.04 -12.75
C ASP A 180 1.35 -4.10 -13.36
N SER A 181 0.86 -5.33 -13.50
CA SER A 181 1.60 -6.45 -14.11
C SER A 181 1.54 -6.48 -15.64
N GLU A 182 0.46 -5.97 -16.22
CA GLU A 182 0.19 -6.01 -17.66
C GLU A 182 0.74 -4.77 -18.37
N SER A 183 0.88 -3.67 -17.64
CA SER A 183 1.39 -2.40 -18.14
C SER A 183 2.38 -1.78 -17.15
N CYS A 184 3.25 -0.89 -17.62
CA CYS A 184 4.09 -0.12 -16.71
C CYS A 184 3.30 1.03 -16.09
N SER A 185 2.71 0.78 -14.93
CA SER A 185 2.07 1.79 -14.09
C SER A 185 3.06 2.34 -13.06
N ARG A 186 3.27 3.65 -13.07
CA ARG A 186 4.23 4.35 -12.20
C ARG A 186 3.56 5.17 -11.10
N SER A 187 2.24 5.14 -11.06
CA SER A 187 1.44 5.82 -10.06
C SER A 187 0.28 4.93 -9.66
N ALA A 188 -0.12 5.03 -8.40
CA ALA A 188 -1.31 4.36 -7.89
C ALA A 188 -1.92 5.20 -6.79
N ALA A 189 -3.23 5.05 -6.60
CA ALA A 189 -3.94 5.67 -5.50
C ALA A 189 -5.05 4.76 -5.01
N GLY A 190 -5.44 4.96 -3.75
CA GLY A 190 -6.50 4.17 -3.13
C GLY A 190 -6.83 4.66 -1.73
N ASP A 191 -8.04 4.35 -1.28
CA ASP A 191 -8.49 4.56 0.09
C ASP A 191 -7.92 3.43 0.95
N VAL A 192 -7.28 3.74 2.08
CA VAL A 192 -6.70 2.73 2.99
C VAL A 192 -7.49 2.60 4.30
N GLY A 193 -8.70 3.18 4.36
CA GLY A 193 -9.62 3.18 5.49
C GLY A 193 -9.33 4.28 6.52
N THR A 194 -8.10 4.77 6.61
CA THR A 194 -7.68 5.89 7.48
C THR A 194 -7.44 7.19 6.72
N GLY A 195 -7.68 7.20 5.41
CA GLY A 195 -7.37 8.30 4.51
C GLY A 195 -7.09 7.81 3.09
N ASN A 196 -6.77 8.75 2.21
CA ASN A 196 -6.40 8.48 0.82
C ASN A 196 -4.88 8.37 0.71
N MET A 197 -4.42 7.36 -0.02
CA MET A 197 -3.01 7.19 -0.34
C MET A 197 -2.78 7.39 -1.83
N ARG A 198 -1.69 8.05 -2.16
CA ARG A 198 -1.18 8.20 -3.52
C ARG A 198 0.29 7.83 -3.54
N ALA A 199 0.76 7.16 -4.58
CA ALA A 199 2.14 6.75 -4.71
C ALA A 199 2.67 7.03 -6.12
N MET A 200 3.95 7.35 -6.19
CA MET A 200 4.70 7.55 -7.43
C MET A 200 6.04 6.81 -7.36
N LEU A 201 6.35 6.07 -8.42
CA LEU A 201 7.65 5.46 -8.62
C LEU A 201 8.67 6.51 -9.11
N LEU A 202 9.82 6.58 -8.44
CA LEU A 202 10.90 7.52 -8.73
C LEU A 202 12.20 6.79 -9.11
N SER A 203 12.96 7.37 -10.04
CA SER A 203 14.32 6.94 -10.39
C SER A 203 15.34 7.42 -9.34
N SER A 204 16.62 7.05 -9.53
CA SER A 204 17.70 7.33 -8.58
C SER A 204 18.02 8.81 -8.37
N ASP A 205 17.66 9.65 -9.33
CA ASP A 205 17.75 11.11 -9.27
C ASP A 205 16.51 11.76 -8.62
N SER A 206 15.62 10.95 -8.06
CA SER A 206 14.32 11.36 -7.51
C SER A 206 13.41 12.05 -8.53
N THR A 207 13.56 11.81 -9.84
CA THR A 207 12.54 12.19 -10.82
C THR A 207 11.54 11.05 -11.03
N ARG A 208 10.40 11.32 -11.67
CA ARG A 208 9.41 10.27 -11.98
C ARG A 208 10.08 9.20 -12.85
N ALA A 209 9.96 7.94 -12.45
CA ALA A 209 10.58 6.81 -13.16
C ALA A 209 10.12 6.73 -14.61
N THR A 210 10.89 6.08 -15.48
CA THR A 210 10.57 5.84 -16.90
C THR A 210 10.31 4.37 -17.14
N CYS A 211 9.39 4.08 -18.07
CA CYS A 211 8.99 2.72 -18.40
C CYS A 211 9.86 2.12 -19.50
N SER A 212 10.13 0.81 -19.37
CA SER A 212 10.70 -0.06 -20.39
C SER A 212 9.94 -1.39 -20.35
N GLY A 213 9.06 -1.62 -21.33
CA GLY A 213 8.09 -2.71 -21.27
C GLY A 213 7.12 -2.54 -20.09
N ASN A 214 6.87 -3.62 -19.33
CA ASN A 214 5.95 -3.65 -18.18
C ASN A 214 6.62 -3.29 -16.84
N SER A 215 7.81 -2.68 -16.88
CA SER A 215 8.56 -2.28 -15.68
C SER A 215 9.18 -0.92 -15.86
N SER A 216 9.48 -0.25 -14.75
CA SER A 216 10.19 1.02 -14.74
C SER A 216 11.59 0.90 -14.16
N ASN A 217 12.41 1.93 -14.37
CA ASN A 217 13.73 2.09 -13.74
C ASN A 217 13.66 2.60 -12.29
N ALA A 218 12.54 2.38 -11.60
CA ALA A 218 12.32 2.88 -10.25
C ALA A 218 13.35 2.31 -9.26
N THR A 219 13.80 3.18 -8.36
CA THR A 219 14.63 2.82 -7.20
C THR A 219 14.01 3.31 -5.89
N GLN A 220 13.02 4.19 -5.98
CA GLN A 220 12.37 4.87 -4.89
C GLN A 220 10.86 4.92 -5.10
N ILE A 221 10.12 5.07 -4.02
CA ILE A 221 8.69 5.32 -4.01
C ILE A 221 8.46 6.57 -3.17
N LEU A 222 7.76 7.55 -3.72
CA LEU A 222 7.20 8.65 -2.95
C LEU A 222 5.73 8.34 -2.71
N VAL A 223 5.31 8.39 -1.45
CA VAL A 223 3.91 8.18 -1.04
C VAL A 223 3.41 9.47 -0.39
N SER A 224 2.24 9.92 -0.82
CA SER A 224 1.44 10.97 -0.20
C SER A 224 0.26 10.31 0.51
N PHE A 225 -0.05 10.78 1.71
CA PHE A 225 -1.17 10.31 2.51
C PHE A 225 -1.98 11.50 3.01
N ASP A 226 -3.26 11.50 2.66
CA ASP A 226 -4.28 12.47 3.05
C ASP A 226 -5.15 11.79 4.13
N PRO A 227 -4.83 11.97 5.43
CA PRO A 227 -5.57 11.36 6.53
C PRO A 227 -7.02 11.86 6.57
N SER A 228 -7.94 11.04 7.09
CA SER A 228 -9.34 11.47 7.30
C SER A 228 -9.51 12.64 8.28
N SER A 229 -8.44 13.05 8.96
CA SER A 229 -8.40 14.23 9.82
C SER A 229 -7.03 14.89 9.71
N ASP A 230 -7.03 16.21 9.49
CA ASP A 230 -5.81 16.98 9.34
C ASP A 230 -4.90 16.89 10.56
N ILE A 231 -3.60 17.00 10.31
CA ILE A 231 -2.57 17.01 11.35
C ILE A 231 -2.34 18.47 11.77
N VAL A 232 -2.86 18.84 12.94
CA VAL A 232 -2.71 20.19 13.50
C VAL A 232 -1.49 20.26 14.41
N ILE A 233 -0.52 21.11 14.07
CA ILE A 233 0.66 21.39 14.90
C ILE A 233 0.48 22.74 15.60
N THR A 234 0.63 22.74 16.92
CA THR A 234 0.59 23.95 17.75
C THR A 234 1.85 24.05 18.62
N ASP A 235 2.01 25.18 19.31
CA ASP A 235 3.11 25.37 20.26
C ASP A 235 3.14 24.30 21.36
N SER A 236 1.98 23.77 21.76
CA SER A 236 1.87 22.75 22.81
C SER A 236 2.24 21.34 22.36
N ILE A 237 2.35 21.09 21.06
CA ILE A 237 2.74 19.77 20.54
C ILE A 237 4.25 19.58 20.70
N ALA A 238 4.64 18.54 21.43
CA ALA A 238 6.02 18.16 21.68
C ALA A 238 6.58 17.26 20.56
N GLY A 239 5.71 16.54 19.85
CA GLY A 239 6.13 15.72 18.72
C GLY A 239 4.98 15.12 17.91
N LEU A 240 5.38 14.41 16.84
CA LEU A 240 4.49 13.64 15.98
C LEU A 240 4.95 12.18 15.99
N GLU A 241 4.01 11.28 16.24
CA GLU A 241 4.20 9.84 16.15
C GLU A 241 3.53 9.31 14.89
N ALA A 242 4.31 8.68 14.01
CA ALA A 242 3.81 7.95 12.85
C ALA A 242 3.73 6.45 13.19
N LYS A 243 2.55 5.85 13.01
CA LYS A 243 2.30 4.42 13.21
C LYS A 243 1.94 3.78 11.89
N PHE A 244 2.62 2.69 11.53
CA PHE A 244 2.34 1.94 10.31
C PHE A 244 1.80 0.57 10.66
N LYS A 245 0.54 0.32 10.31
CA LYS A 245 -0.13 -0.94 10.56
C LYS A 245 -0.09 -1.82 9.31
N VAL A 246 0.43 -3.04 9.46
CA VAL A 246 0.37 -4.12 8.44
C VAL A 246 -0.55 -5.27 8.86
N ILE A 247 -1.42 -5.05 9.86
CA ILE A 247 -2.35 -6.09 10.29
C ILE A 247 -3.39 -6.32 9.19
N ASN A 248 -3.54 -7.57 8.77
CA ASN A 248 -4.37 -8.03 7.65
C ASN A 248 -3.99 -7.38 6.29
N ALA A 249 -2.76 -6.88 6.18
CA ALA A 249 -2.24 -6.20 5.00
C ALA A 249 -0.71 -6.44 4.88
N GLY A 250 -0.04 -5.88 3.88
CA GLY A 250 1.41 -5.93 3.75
C GLY A 250 1.98 -7.20 3.11
N LEU A 251 1.33 -8.36 3.22
CA LEU A 251 1.69 -9.55 2.42
C LEU A 251 0.56 -9.86 1.45
N SER A 252 0.83 -9.72 0.16
CA SER A 252 -0.04 -10.21 -0.90
C SER A 252 0.20 -11.70 -1.11
N VAL A 253 -0.89 -12.47 -1.22
CA VAL A 253 -0.90 -13.91 -1.46
C VAL A 253 -1.63 -14.16 -2.76
N ASP A 254 -0.88 -14.61 -3.77
CA ASP A 254 -1.42 -14.91 -5.10
C ASP A 254 -1.53 -16.42 -5.28
N GLY A 255 -2.74 -16.91 -5.56
CA GLY A 255 -3.01 -18.22 -6.13
C GLY A 255 -3.10 -18.17 -7.66
N GLU A 256 -3.50 -19.29 -8.26
CA GLU A 256 -3.58 -19.46 -9.71
C GLU A 256 -4.97 -19.16 -10.28
N GLU A 257 -5.05 -18.47 -11.42
CA GLU A 257 -6.16 -18.61 -12.38
C GLU A 257 -5.80 -19.71 -13.39
N ASP A 258 -6.58 -20.80 -13.43
CA ASP A 258 -6.39 -21.94 -14.33
C ASP A 258 -7.12 -21.65 -15.65
N SER A 259 -6.38 -21.44 -16.74
CA SER A 259 -6.87 -21.45 -18.13
C SER A 259 -5.75 -21.53 -19.20
N ASP A 260 -4.54 -21.02 -18.90
CA ASP A 260 -3.49 -20.79 -19.92
C ASP A 260 -2.22 -21.67 -19.78
N GLY A 261 -2.25 -22.72 -18.96
CA GLY A 261 -1.20 -23.75 -18.93
C GLY A 261 0.16 -23.33 -18.35
N ASN A 262 0.26 -22.15 -17.73
CA ASN A 262 1.42 -21.75 -16.93
C ASN A 262 1.12 -21.99 -15.44
N THR A 263 1.15 -23.26 -15.04
CA THR A 263 0.82 -23.69 -13.69
C THR A 263 1.97 -23.45 -12.72
N CYS A 264 1.73 -22.73 -11.63
CA CYS A 264 2.39 -23.11 -10.39
C CYS A 264 1.56 -24.27 -9.83
N SER A 265 2.13 -25.46 -9.68
CA SER A 265 1.39 -26.69 -9.33
C SER A 265 0.82 -26.72 -7.90
N VAL A 266 0.63 -25.57 -7.27
CA VAL A 266 0.34 -25.37 -5.86
C VAL A 266 -0.71 -24.28 -5.68
N LYS A 267 -1.57 -24.44 -4.66
CA LYS A 267 -2.73 -23.57 -4.40
C LYS A 267 -2.38 -22.09 -4.19
N ILE A 268 -1.14 -21.81 -3.80
CA ILE A 268 -0.55 -20.47 -3.68
C ILE A 268 0.71 -20.49 -4.53
N CYS A 269 0.87 -19.50 -5.42
CA CYS A 269 2.00 -19.38 -6.32
C CYS A 269 3.10 -18.50 -5.74
N THR A 270 2.72 -17.32 -5.25
CA THR A 270 3.68 -16.29 -4.83
C THR A 270 3.20 -15.50 -3.63
N PHE A 271 4.17 -15.05 -2.84
CA PHE A 271 4.03 -14.00 -1.86
C PHE A 271 4.72 -12.74 -2.40
N SER A 272 4.10 -11.57 -2.22
CA SER A 272 4.60 -10.28 -2.73
C SER A 272 4.31 -9.17 -1.71
N SER A 273 4.91 -7.99 -1.89
CA SER A 273 4.56 -6.85 -1.05
C SER A 273 3.11 -6.45 -1.28
N GLY A 274 2.43 -6.16 -0.19
CA GLY A 274 1.12 -5.52 -0.17
C GLY A 274 1.22 -4.12 0.43
N PRO A 275 0.13 -3.34 0.37
CA PRO A 275 0.06 -2.02 0.98
C PRO A 275 0.10 -2.09 2.51
N PHE A 276 0.50 -0.98 3.15
CA PHE A 276 0.48 -0.79 4.60
C PHE A 276 -0.34 0.45 4.96
N ARG A 277 -0.84 0.54 6.19
CA ARG A 277 -1.75 1.62 6.63
C ARG A 277 -1.04 2.59 7.58
N PRO A 278 -0.71 3.82 7.15
CA PRO A 278 -0.20 4.83 8.06
C PRO A 278 -1.33 5.41 8.93
N SER A 279 -0.96 5.86 10.12
CA SER A 279 -1.77 6.69 11.01
C SER A 279 -0.84 7.60 11.80
N PHE A 280 -1.31 8.79 12.15
CA PHE A 280 -0.50 9.82 12.81
C PHE A 280 -1.16 10.23 14.12
N THR A 281 -0.36 10.49 15.14
CA THR A 281 -0.83 11.00 16.43
C THR A 281 0.14 12.04 16.94
N THR A 282 -0.37 13.18 17.40
CA THR A 282 0.42 14.23 18.06
C THR A 282 0.41 14.00 19.57
N TYR A 283 1.48 14.44 20.26
CA TYR A 283 1.59 14.37 21.72
C TYR A 283 2.35 15.56 22.30
#